data_AF-A0A382NUP1-F1
#
_entry.id   AF-A0A382NUP1-F1
#
_cell.length_a   1.000
_cell.length_b   1.000
_cell.length_c   1.000
_cell.angle_alpha   90.00
_cell.angle_beta   90.00
_cell.angle_gamma   90.00
#
_symmetry.space_group_name_H-M   'P 1'
#
loop_
_entity.id
_entity.type
_entity.pdbx_description
1 polymer ?
#
loop_
_entity_poly.entity_id
_entity_poly.type
_entity_poly.pdbx_seq_one_letter_code
_entity_poly.pdbx_strand_id
1 'polypeptide(L)'
;MPAIINTTSAFSFILRADNYSSDNTIELSFNLPEGQNLASSLIVTETKGNDTTLIKLEDNSGGEIYKYSIIGDIAELNTAASTQPKKAMIITKNFTGILDWSVTVK
;
A
#
# COMPACT_ATOMS: atom_id res chain seq x y z
N MET A 1 4.40 14.70 -3.77
CA MET A 1 3.84 13.82 -4.82
C MET A 1 4.46 12.45 -4.64
N PRO A 2 3.68 11.37 -4.60
CA PRO A 2 4.22 10.02 -4.43
C PRO A 2 4.95 9.55 -5.69
N ALA A 3 5.95 8.70 -5.51
CA ALA A 3 6.51 7.88 -6.58
C ALA A 3 5.76 6.55 -6.63
N ILE A 4 5.38 6.11 -7.83
CA ILE A 4 4.55 4.92 -8.03
C ILE A 4 5.21 4.01 -9.06
N ILE A 5 5.37 2.73 -8.72
CA ILE A 5 5.67 1.66 -9.67
C ILE A 5 4.40 0.82 -9.81
N ASN A 6 3.96 0.57 -11.05
CA ASN A 6 2.80 -0.26 -11.32
C ASN A 6 3.07 -1.11 -12.56
N THR A 7 3.47 -2.35 -12.32
CA THR A 7 3.87 -3.31 -13.35
C THR A 7 3.06 -4.60 -13.19
N THR A 8 3.30 -5.56 -14.07
CA THR A 8 2.61 -6.86 -14.02
C THR A 8 3.03 -7.74 -12.86
N SER A 9 4.15 -7.46 -12.18
CA SER A 9 4.66 -8.30 -11.08
C SER A 9 4.97 -7.55 -9.79
N ALA A 10 4.93 -6.22 -9.83
CA ALA A 10 5.28 -5.36 -8.70
C ALA A 10 4.45 -4.08 -8.71
N PHE A 11 4.01 -3.68 -7.53
CA PHE A 11 3.46 -2.37 -7.23
C PHE A 11 4.25 -1.75 -6.09
N SER A 12 4.51 -0.44 -6.15
CA SER A 12 4.98 0.31 -5.00
C SER A 12 4.42 1.73 -4.97
N PHE A 13 4.29 2.24 -3.75
CA PHE A 13 3.90 3.60 -3.45
C PHE A 13 4.87 4.15 -2.41
N ILE A 14 5.65 5.16 -2.80
CA ILE A 14 6.62 5.81 -1.93
C ILE A 14 6.26 7.28 -1.77
N LEU A 15 6.08 7.72 -0.54
CA LEU A 15 5.74 9.08 -0.20
C LEU A 15 6.66 9.59 0.91
N ARG A 16 7.36 10.68 0.62
CA ARG A 16 8.01 11.51 1.64
C ARG A 16 7.32 12.86 1.65
N ALA A 17 6.76 13.26 2.79
CA ALA A 17 5.95 14.45 2.86
C ALA A 17 5.92 15.10 4.24
N ASP A 18 5.41 16.34 4.28
CA ASP A 18 5.13 17.12 5.48
C ASP A 18 3.71 17.68 5.35
N ASN A 19 2.82 17.31 6.27
CA ASN A 19 1.40 17.68 6.28
C ASN A 19 0.62 17.39 4.98
N TYR A 20 0.80 16.19 4.40
CA TYR A 20 0.17 15.79 3.14
C TYR A 20 -1.17 15.08 3.34
N SER A 21 -2.19 15.52 2.59
CA SER A 21 -3.50 14.88 2.57
C SER A 21 -3.90 14.55 1.14
N SER A 22 -4.38 13.32 0.92
CA SER A 22 -4.74 12.83 -0.40
C SER A 22 -5.57 11.57 -0.28
N ASP A 23 -6.43 11.34 -1.27
CA ASP A 23 -7.08 10.07 -1.55
C ASP A 23 -6.58 9.59 -2.92
N ASN A 24 -5.73 8.56 -2.93
CA ASN A 24 -5.21 7.95 -4.15
C ASN A 24 -5.83 6.58 -4.33
N THR A 25 -6.54 6.39 -5.44
CA THR A 25 -6.96 5.06 -5.91
C THR A 25 -6.25 4.76 -7.22
N ILE A 26 -5.56 3.63 -7.27
CA ILE A 26 -4.73 3.22 -8.40
C ILE A 26 -5.18 1.85 -8.88
N GLU A 27 -5.59 1.74 -10.14
CA GLU A 27 -5.80 0.45 -10.77
C GLU A 27 -4.47 -0.25 -11.02
N LEU A 28 -4.40 -1.52 -10.63
CA LEU A 28 -3.18 -2.29 -10.73
C LEU A 28 -3.10 -3.01 -12.07
N SER A 29 -1.89 -3.00 -12.65
CA SER A 29 -1.54 -3.80 -13.83
C SER A 29 -1.07 -5.21 -13.45
N PHE A 30 -1.15 -5.54 -12.16
CA PHE A 30 -0.59 -6.73 -11.54
C PHE A 30 -1.24 -8.01 -12.07
N ASN A 31 -0.45 -9.04 -12.30
CA ASN A 31 -0.91 -10.36 -12.72
C ASN A 31 -0.30 -11.39 -11.77
N LEU A 32 -1.13 -11.99 -10.92
CA LEU A 32 -0.71 -13.02 -9.97
C LEU A 32 -0.81 -14.39 -10.65
N PRO A 33 0.31 -15.06 -10.94
CA PRO A 33 0.28 -16.40 -11.51
C PRO A 33 -0.39 -17.39 -10.55
N GLU A 34 -1.08 -18.38 -11.10
CA GLU A 34 -1.72 -19.43 -10.31
C GLU A 34 -0.69 -20.15 -9.43
N GLY A 35 -1.04 -20.38 -8.16
CA GLY A 35 -0.17 -21.03 -7.18
C GLY A 35 0.90 -20.14 -6.55
N GLN A 36 1.00 -18.86 -6.92
CA GLN A 36 1.87 -17.88 -6.28
C GLN A 36 1.12 -17.03 -5.26
N ASN A 37 1.86 -16.45 -4.31
CA ASN A 37 1.32 -15.57 -3.29
C ASN A 37 1.81 -14.14 -3.50
N LEU A 38 1.06 -13.19 -2.95
CA LEU A 38 1.49 -11.82 -2.79
C LEU A 38 2.33 -11.70 -1.51
N ALA A 39 3.35 -10.86 -1.60
CA ALA A 39 4.03 -10.29 -0.45
C ALA A 39 3.76 -8.79 -0.42
N SER A 40 3.25 -8.28 0.71
CA SER A 40 3.08 -6.87 1.00
C SER A 40 4.06 -6.47 2.09
N SER A 41 4.92 -5.49 1.79
CA SER A 41 5.84 -4.89 2.74
C SER A 41 5.48 -3.43 2.94
N LEU A 42 5.32 -3.03 4.19
CA LEU A 42 4.97 -1.67 4.58
C LEU A 42 5.97 -1.17 5.61
N ILE A 43 6.57 -0.01 5.34
CA ILE A 43 7.42 0.72 6.27
C ILE A 43 6.88 2.14 6.35
N VAL A 44 6.60 2.59 7.56
CA VAL A 44 6.24 3.98 7.85
C VAL A 44 7.14 4.47 8.97
N THR A 45 7.80 5.60 8.75
CA THR A 45 8.76 6.18 9.69
C THR A 45 8.64 7.70 9.71
N GLU A 46 9.18 8.32 10.77
CA GLU A 46 9.19 9.78 10.94
C GLU A 46 7.78 10.39 11.03
N THR A 47 6.81 9.62 11.51
CA THR A 47 5.43 10.10 11.68
C THR A 47 5.33 11.20 12.73
N LYS A 48 4.44 12.17 12.52
CA LYS A 48 4.12 13.20 13.53
C LYS A 48 2.72 12.95 14.12
N GLY A 49 2.55 13.40 15.37
CA GLY A 49 1.33 13.16 16.13
C GLY A 49 0.07 13.73 15.46
N ASN A 50 -0.99 12.91 15.43
CA ASN A 50 -2.31 13.11 14.81
C ASN A 50 -2.44 12.77 13.31
N ASP A 51 -1.38 12.26 12.67
CA ASP A 51 -1.47 11.76 11.30
C ASP A 51 -2.34 10.50 11.24
N THR A 52 -3.16 10.38 10.20
CA THR A 52 -3.89 9.13 9.94
C THR A 52 -3.72 8.73 8.49
N THR A 53 -3.28 7.48 8.28
CA THR A 53 -3.17 6.90 6.93
C THR A 53 -3.88 5.55 6.89
N LEU A 54 -4.66 5.32 5.83
CA LEU A 54 -5.30 4.06 5.52
C LEU A 54 -4.78 3.57 4.18
N ILE A 55 -4.21 2.37 4.17
CA ILE A 55 -3.80 1.67 2.95
C ILE A 55 -4.69 0.44 2.79
N LYS A 56 -5.18 0.21 1.57
CA LYS A 56 -5.88 -1.02 1.20
C LYS A 56 -5.39 -1.57 -0.13
N LEU A 57 -5.35 -2.89 -0.22
CA LEU A 57 -5.27 -3.63 -1.46
C LEU A 57 -6.59 -4.39 -1.61
N GLU A 58 -7.28 -4.21 -2.74
CA GLU A 58 -8.58 -4.86 -2.98
C GLU A 58 -8.56 -5.70 -4.26
N ASP A 59 -9.34 -6.79 -4.24
CA ASP A 59 -9.59 -7.65 -5.39
C ASP A 59 -10.67 -7.07 -6.34
N ASN A 60 -10.99 -7.80 -7.40
CA ASN A 60 -11.98 -7.38 -8.40
C ASN A 60 -13.43 -7.35 -7.88
N SER A 61 -13.71 -8.02 -6.76
CA SER A 61 -15.01 -8.04 -6.08
C SER A 61 -15.11 -6.97 -4.98
N GLY A 62 -14.03 -6.21 -4.73
CA GLY A 62 -13.92 -5.26 -3.62
C GLY A 62 -13.57 -5.91 -2.28
N GLY A 63 -13.14 -7.18 -2.28
CA GLY A 63 -12.62 -7.86 -1.10
C GLY A 63 -11.29 -7.25 -0.65
N GLU A 64 -11.16 -6.94 0.65
CA GLU A 64 -9.92 -6.42 1.23
C GLU A 64 -8.88 -7.56 1.32
N ILE A 65 -7.81 -7.48 0.54
CA ILE A 65 -6.66 -8.40 0.58
C ILE A 65 -5.71 -7.99 1.71
N TYR A 66 -5.32 -6.72 1.73
CA TYR A 66 -4.52 -6.11 2.80
C TYR A 66 -5.15 -4.81 3.24
N LYS A 67 -5.00 -4.49 4.53
CA LYS A 67 -5.48 -3.27 5.13
C LYS A 67 -4.59 -2.84 6.27
N TYR A 68 -4.15 -1.60 6.24
CA TYR A 68 -3.27 -1.01 7.25
C TYR A 68 -3.86 0.31 7.71
N SER A 69 -4.11 0.42 9.02
CA SER A 69 -4.50 1.68 9.67
C SER A 69 -3.31 2.20 10.45
N ILE A 70 -2.71 3.28 9.95
CA ILE A 70 -1.42 3.79 10.40
C ILE A 70 -1.65 5.07 11.19
N ILE A 71 -1.21 5.07 12.45
CA ILE A 71 -1.27 6.22 13.37
C ILE A 71 0.10 6.54 13.98
N GLY A 72 1.16 5.91 13.46
CA GLY A 72 2.53 6.00 13.97
C GLY A 72 3.49 5.16 13.12
N ASP A 73 4.76 5.11 13.54
CA ASP A 73 5.80 4.34 12.87
C ASP A 73 5.50 2.84 12.94
N ILE A 74 5.60 2.15 11.80
CA ILE A 74 5.37 0.70 11.68
C ILE A 74 6.29 0.07 10.64
N ALA A 75 6.54 -1.23 10.82
CA ALA A 75 7.14 -2.08 9.79
C ALA A 75 6.40 -3.41 9.77
N GLU A 76 5.76 -3.74 8.65
CA GLU A 76 4.96 -4.96 8.49
C GLU A 76 5.32 -5.70 7.21
N LEU A 77 5.27 -7.03 7.29
CA LEU A 77 5.42 -7.92 6.15
C LEU A 77 4.30 -8.96 6.21
N ASN A 78 3.51 -9.07 5.15
CA ASN A 78 2.46 -10.07 5.01
C ASN A 78 2.62 -10.83 3.69
N THR A 79 2.72 -12.16 3.73
CA THR A 79 2.98 -12.99 2.54
C THR A 79 1.94 -14.09 2.31
N ALA A 80 0.75 -13.96 2.91
CA ALA A 80 -0.22 -15.06 2.97
C ALA A 80 -1.31 -15.01 1.89
N ALA A 81 -1.42 -13.91 1.14
CA ALA A 81 -2.53 -13.74 0.19
C ALA A 81 -2.23 -14.42 -1.15
N SER A 82 -3.21 -15.15 -1.69
CA SER A 82 -3.16 -15.76 -3.02
C SER A 82 -4.24 -15.19 -3.96
N THR A 83 -4.89 -14.10 -3.55
CA THR A 83 -5.96 -13.46 -4.32
C THR A 83 -5.40 -12.45 -5.32
N GLN A 84 -5.92 -12.46 -6.55
CA GLN A 84 -5.56 -11.50 -7.59
C GLN A 84 -5.95 -10.07 -7.17
N PRO A 85 -4.98 -9.14 -7.05
CA PRO A 85 -5.28 -7.76 -6.70
C PRO A 85 -5.75 -6.97 -7.93
N LYS A 86 -6.62 -5.98 -7.71
CA LYS A 86 -7.16 -5.12 -8.77
C LYS A 86 -6.89 -3.65 -8.54
N LYS A 87 -6.96 -3.19 -7.28
CA LYS A 87 -6.76 -1.77 -6.96
C LYS A 87 -6.04 -1.57 -5.63
N ALA A 88 -5.24 -0.52 -5.58
CA ALA A 88 -4.59 -0.01 -4.39
C ALA A 88 -5.26 1.32 -3.99
N MET A 89 -5.59 1.47 -2.71
CA MET A 89 -6.16 2.70 -2.15
C MET A 89 -5.27 3.20 -1.01
N ILE A 90 -4.85 4.47 -1.10
CA ILE A 90 -4.00 5.12 -0.10
C ILE A 90 -4.66 6.45 0.27
N ILE A 91 -5.19 6.52 1.48
CA ILE A 91 -5.83 7.72 2.03
C ILE A 91 -4.93 8.24 3.14
N THR A 92 -4.46 9.47 2.99
CA THR A 92 -3.59 10.16 3.94
C THR A 92 -4.31 11.41 4.44
N LYS A 93 -4.21 11.69 5.74
CA LYS A 93 -4.66 12.93 6.37
C LYS A 93 -3.54 13.50 7.22
N ASN A 94 -3.07 14.68 6.83
CA ASN A 94 -1.99 15.45 7.45
C ASN A 94 -0.66 14.68 7.55
N PHE A 95 -0.46 13.65 6.73
CA PHE A 95 0.68 12.74 6.82
C PHE A 95 2.01 13.48 6.70
N THR A 96 2.85 13.29 7.71
CA THR A 96 4.23 13.73 7.76
C THR A 96 5.13 12.52 7.97
N GLY A 97 6.22 12.42 7.23
CA GLY A 97 7.20 11.34 7.35
C GLY A 97 7.46 10.64 6.03
N ILE A 98 7.83 9.36 6.13
CA ILE A 98 8.17 8.48 5.02
C ILE A 98 7.25 7.27 5.06
N LEU A 99 6.57 7.01 3.95
CA LEU A 99 5.76 5.82 3.71
C LEU A 99 6.32 5.11 2.49
N ASP A 100 6.70 3.86 2.68
CA ASP A 100 7.12 2.94 1.63
C ASP A 100 6.22 1.71 1.71
N TRP A 101 5.39 1.51 0.69
CA TRP A 101 4.55 0.34 0.57
C TRP A 101 4.83 -0.34 -0.76
N SER A 102 5.09 -1.64 -0.72
CA SER A 102 5.29 -2.46 -1.90
C SER A 102 4.50 -3.76 -1.84
N VAL A 103 4.06 -4.19 -3.02
CA VAL A 103 3.42 -5.49 -3.23
C VAL A 103 4.14 -6.19 -4.37
N THR A 104 4.57 -7.43 -4.16
CA THR A 104 5.28 -8.24 -5.15
C THR A 104 4.73 -9.65 -5.18
N VAL A 105 4.86 -10.30 -6.34
CA VAL A 105 4.62 -11.74 -6.46
C VAL A 105 5.78 -12.50 -5.79
N LYS A 106 5.47 -13.59 -5.06
CA LYS A 106 6.42 -14.48 -4.40
C LYS A 106 6.39 -15.89 -5.00
#